data_AF-A0A534YA40-F1
#
_entry.id   AF-A0A534YA40-F1
#
_cell.length_a   1.000
_cell.length_b   1.000
_cell.length_c   1.000
_cell.angle_alpha   90.00
_cell.angle_beta   90.00
_cell.angle_gamma   90.00
#
_symmetry.space_group_name_H-M   'P 1'
#
loop_
_entity.id
_entity.type
_entity.pdbx_description
1 polymer ?
#
loop_
_entity_poly.entity_id
_entity_poly.type
_entity_poly.pdbx_seq_one_letter_code
_entity_poly.pdbx_strand_id
1 'polypeptide(L)'
;MRIRKRAILVVLAVVFVLFVANAVEGNLLNRAGAALKEENYPLALERIKPLAMLGDSTAQQLLGWMYAFGNGTPANPDEALKWFRRSSGWFKKDDGKVGAHAYWIARVYAGEEIGWPAERSEVQATRWFQIAADHGSSEAARRLAARTH
;
A
#
# COMPACT_ATOMS: atom_id res chain seq x y z
N MET A 1 -44.63 17.40 18.16
CA MET A 1 -43.69 18.17 17.30
C MET A 1 -42.21 18.16 17.76
N ARG A 2 -41.87 17.91 19.04
CA ARG A 2 -40.48 17.97 19.57
C ARG A 2 -39.55 16.80 19.18
N ILE A 3 -40.09 15.60 18.96
CA ILE A 3 -39.31 14.38 18.66
C ILE A 3 -38.72 14.43 17.24
N ARG A 4 -39.49 14.92 16.24
CA ARG A 4 -39.03 15.07 14.85
C ARG A 4 -37.87 16.06 14.70
N LYS A 5 -37.87 17.16 15.46
CA LYS A 5 -36.78 18.15 15.46
C LYS A 5 -35.47 17.58 16.03
N ARG A 6 -35.55 16.76 17.09
CA ARG A 6 -34.38 16.08 17.67
C ARG A 6 -33.79 15.03 16.72
N ALA A 7 -34.64 14.28 16.02
CA ALA A 7 -34.19 13.33 15.00
C ALA A 7 -33.45 14.02 13.84
N ILE A 8 -33.95 15.15 13.35
CA ILE A 8 -33.31 15.94 12.29
C ILE A 8 -31.95 16.48 12.73
N LEU A 9 -31.84 17.00 13.96
CA LEU A 9 -30.58 17.49 14.52
C LEU A 9 -29.52 16.39 14.65
N VAL A 10 -29.92 15.17 15.05
CA VAL A 10 -29.00 14.03 15.13
C VAL A 10 -28.51 13.61 13.74
N VAL A 11 -29.41 13.54 12.75
CA VAL A 11 -29.02 13.20 11.38
C VAL A 11 -28.08 14.26 10.79
N LEU A 12 -28.35 15.54 11.01
CA LEU A 12 -27.45 16.62 10.56
C LEU A 12 -26.09 16.57 11.26
N ALA A 13 -26.05 16.25 12.55
CA ALA A 13 -24.78 16.07 13.27
C ALA A 13 -23.98 14.87 12.72
N VAL A 14 -24.64 13.75 12.43
CA VAL A 14 -23.99 12.58 11.82
C VAL A 14 -23.47 12.91 10.42
N VAL A 15 -24.28 13.58 9.58
CA VAL A 15 -23.85 14.02 8.24
C VAL A 15 -22.70 15.01 8.31
N PHE A 16 -22.71 15.92 9.28
CA PHE A 16 -21.62 16.89 9.49
C PHE A 16 -20.33 16.19 9.94
N VAL A 17 -20.42 15.21 10.85
CA VAL A 17 -19.26 14.39 11.25
C VAL A 17 -18.72 13.60 10.05
N LEU A 18 -19.59 13.01 9.24
CA LEU A 18 -19.19 12.31 8.01
C LEU A 18 -18.54 13.25 6.99
N PHE A 19 -19.03 14.48 6.86
CA PHE A 19 -18.45 15.49 5.96
C PHE A 19 -17.07 15.96 6.44
N VAL A 20 -16.90 16.23 7.75
CA VAL A 20 -15.61 16.64 8.32
C VAL A 20 -14.59 15.50 8.25
N ALA A 21 -15.00 14.25 8.49
CA ALA A 21 -14.13 13.09 8.35
C ALA A 21 -13.54 12.97 6.93
N ASN A 22 -14.38 13.08 5.89
CA ASN A 22 -13.95 13.05 4.48
C ASN A 22 -12.98 14.20 4.15
N ALA A 23 -13.19 15.41 4.70
CA ALA A 23 -12.33 16.56 4.44
C ALA A 23 -10.94 16.44 5.10
N VAL A 24 -10.86 15.81 6.28
CA VAL A 24 -9.58 15.56 6.97
C VAL A 24 -8.80 14.44 6.28
N GLU A 25 -9.48 13.40 5.79
CA GLU A 25 -8.90 12.24 5.10
C GLU A 25 -8.09 12.63 3.86
N GLY A 26 -8.68 13.46 2.98
CA GLY A 26 -8.00 13.96 1.78
C GLY A 26 -6.78 14.83 2.08
N ASN A 27 -6.76 15.52 3.22
CA ASN A 27 -5.61 16.35 3.65
C ASN A 27 -4.47 15.50 4.22
N LEU A 28 -4.79 14.39 4.89
CA LEU A 28 -3.80 13.55 5.56
C LEU A 28 -3.00 12.69 4.59
N LEU A 29 -3.64 12.13 3.55
CA LEU A 29 -2.94 11.38 2.50
C LEU A 29 -2.02 12.29 1.66
N ASN A 30 -2.45 13.51 1.38
CA ASN A 30 -1.63 14.52 0.70
C ASN A 30 -0.38 14.89 1.52
N ARG A 31 -0.52 15.02 2.85
CA ARG A 31 0.61 15.26 3.77
C ARG A 31 1.53 14.05 3.90
N ALA A 32 0.98 12.84 3.93
CA ALA A 32 1.78 11.62 3.89
C ALA A 32 2.57 11.51 2.58
N GLY A 33 1.96 11.85 1.44
CA GLY A 33 2.65 11.93 0.15
C GLY A 33 3.77 12.98 0.13
N ALA A 34 3.57 14.13 0.80
CA ALA A 34 4.63 15.12 0.99
C ALA A 34 5.79 14.57 1.84
N ALA A 35 5.50 13.88 2.95
CA ALA A 35 6.52 13.25 3.79
C ALA A 35 7.30 12.14 3.06
N LEU A 36 6.64 11.38 2.17
CA LEU A 36 7.31 10.42 1.28
C LEU A 36 8.24 11.11 0.28
N LYS A 37 7.85 12.28 -0.23
CA LYS A 37 8.64 13.10 -1.15
C LYS A 37 9.84 13.76 -0.47
N GLU A 38 9.71 14.07 0.82
CA GLU A 38 10.79 14.59 1.67
C GLU A 38 11.65 13.48 2.27
N GLU A 39 11.44 12.21 1.87
CA GLU A 39 12.13 11.01 2.37
C GLU A 39 12.03 10.82 3.90
N ASN A 40 11.10 11.52 4.55
CA ASN A 40 10.81 11.36 5.97
C ASN A 40 9.86 10.18 6.20
N TYR A 41 10.37 8.98 5.95
CA TYR A 41 9.61 7.74 6.06
C TYR A 41 9.04 7.46 7.46
N PRO A 42 9.71 7.78 8.59
CA PRO A 42 9.10 7.63 9.91
C PRO A 42 7.83 8.47 10.07
N LEU A 43 7.87 9.74 9.64
CA LEU A 43 6.70 10.62 9.69
C LEU A 43 5.61 10.14 8.72
N ALA A 44 5.99 9.73 7.51
CA ALA A 44 5.04 9.16 6.55
C ALA A 44 4.33 7.93 7.13
N LEU A 45 5.07 7.03 7.80
CA LEU A 45 4.52 5.84 8.43
C LEU A 45 3.50 6.19 9.51
N GLU A 46 3.83 7.17 10.37
CA GLU A 46 2.94 7.65 11.43
C GLU A 46 1.60 8.14 10.86
N ARG A 47 1.62 8.81 9.70
CA ARG A 47 0.43 9.36 9.05
C ARG A 47 -0.36 8.33 8.24
N ILE A 48 0.33 7.40 7.57
CA ILE A 48 -0.29 6.40 6.69
C ILE A 48 -0.92 5.27 7.50
N LYS A 49 -0.28 4.84 8.60
CA LYS A 49 -0.71 3.67 9.37
C LYS A 49 -2.17 3.78 9.89
N PRO A 50 -2.63 4.91 10.47
CA PRO A 50 -4.03 5.06 10.86
C PRO A 50 -5.00 4.97 9.68
N LEU A 51 -4.67 5.60 8.55
CA LEU A 51 -5.51 5.56 7.34
C LEU A 51 -5.61 4.14 6.77
N ALA A 52 -4.49 3.42 6.75
CA ALA A 52 -4.45 2.03 6.30
C ALA A 52 -5.32 1.12 7.20
N MET A 53 -5.36 1.41 8.51
CA MET A 53 -6.22 0.72 9.47
C MET A 53 -7.70 1.06 9.29
N LEU A 54 -8.02 2.27 8.82
CA LEU A 54 -9.40 2.70 8.51
C LEU A 54 -9.95 2.11 7.22
N GLY A 55 -9.12 1.42 6.42
CA GLY A 55 -9.57 0.79 5.19
C GLY A 55 -9.25 1.59 3.92
N ASP A 56 -8.53 2.71 4.02
CA ASP A 56 -8.13 3.48 2.85
C ASP A 56 -7.20 2.64 1.97
N SER A 57 -7.66 2.34 0.76
CA SER A 57 -6.95 1.48 -0.18
C SER A 57 -5.58 2.04 -0.56
N THR A 58 -5.47 3.36 -0.68
CA THR A 58 -4.22 4.02 -1.06
C THR A 58 -3.22 3.94 0.08
N ALA A 59 -3.65 4.22 1.31
CA ALA A 59 -2.82 4.10 2.50
C ALA A 59 -2.37 2.65 2.74
N GLN A 60 -3.24 1.68 2.51
CA GLN A 60 -2.87 0.26 2.57
C GLN A 60 -1.82 -0.11 1.53
N GLN A 61 -1.95 0.40 0.30
CA GLN A 61 -0.95 0.16 -0.74
C GLN A 61 0.40 0.81 -0.38
N LEU A 62 0.38 2.07 0.08
CA LEU A 62 1.58 2.77 0.51
C LEU A 62 2.27 2.06 1.68
N LEU A 63 1.51 1.61 2.68
CA LEU A 63 2.05 0.83 3.80
C LEU A 63 2.67 -0.49 3.34
N GLY A 64 2.05 -1.15 2.35
CA GLY A 64 2.63 -2.32 1.70
C GLY A 64 3.99 -2.04 1.06
N TRP A 65 4.12 -0.91 0.34
CA TRP A 65 5.41 -0.51 -0.24
C TRP A 65 6.46 -0.16 0.83
N MET A 66 6.06 0.51 1.91
CA MET A 66 6.98 0.80 3.02
C MET A 66 7.56 -0.47 3.64
N TYR A 67 6.74 -1.51 3.83
CA TYR A 67 7.21 -2.82 4.28
C TYR A 67 8.00 -3.55 3.19
N ALA A 68 7.68 -3.39 1.92
CA ALA A 68 8.40 -4.07 0.84
C ALA A 68 9.85 -3.58 0.73
N PHE A 69 10.05 -2.27 0.84
CA PHE A 69 11.35 -1.62 0.66
C PHE A 69 12.13 -1.39 1.95
N GLY A 70 11.45 -1.44 3.10
CA GLY A 70 12.07 -1.14 4.39
C GLY A 70 12.18 0.36 4.67
N ASN A 71 11.24 1.16 4.13
CA ASN A 71 11.30 2.61 4.22
C ASN A 71 10.51 3.05 5.45
N GLY A 72 11.21 3.46 6.50
CA GLY A 72 10.61 3.79 7.81
C GLY A 72 10.14 2.56 8.60
N THR A 73 10.35 1.35 8.08
CA THR A 73 10.07 0.07 8.72
C THR A 73 11.17 -0.93 8.38
N PRO A 74 11.41 -1.99 9.15
CA PRO A 74 12.19 -3.13 8.65
C PRO A 74 11.50 -3.77 7.44
N ALA A 75 12.26 -4.09 6.40
CA ALA A 75 11.73 -4.78 5.22
C ALA A 75 11.08 -6.11 5.62
N ASN A 76 9.81 -6.28 5.26
CA ASN A 76 9.00 -7.44 5.60
C ASN A 76 8.05 -7.78 4.44
N PRO A 77 8.46 -8.71 3.56
CA PRO A 77 7.65 -9.13 2.41
C PRO A 77 6.28 -9.69 2.83
N ASP A 78 6.17 -10.39 3.96
CA ASP A 78 4.91 -10.99 4.39
C ASP A 78 3.89 -9.91 4.79
N GLU A 79 4.33 -8.90 5.53
CA GLU A 79 3.50 -7.74 5.84
C GLU A 79 3.14 -6.95 4.57
N ALA A 80 4.10 -6.71 3.68
CA ALA A 80 3.84 -6.04 2.42
C ALA A 80 2.72 -6.74 1.62
N LEU A 81 2.80 -8.06 1.48
CA LEU A 81 1.79 -8.87 0.80
C LEU A 81 0.42 -8.84 1.51
N LYS A 82 0.40 -8.82 2.84
CA LYS A 82 -0.85 -8.65 3.61
C LYS A 82 -1.50 -7.30 3.30
N TRP A 83 -0.72 -6.23 3.25
CA TRP A 83 -1.23 -4.88 2.98
C TRP A 83 -1.67 -4.72 1.52
N PHE A 84 -0.95 -5.27 0.54
CA PHE A 84 -1.41 -5.29 -0.86
C PHE A 84 -2.70 -6.08 -1.07
N ARG A 85 -2.88 -7.19 -0.34
CA ARG A 85 -4.15 -7.93 -0.36
C ARG A 85 -5.31 -7.15 0.27
N ARG A 86 -5.02 -6.25 1.21
CA ARG A 86 -6.04 -5.40 1.85
C ARG A 86 -6.40 -4.21 0.97
N SER A 87 -5.42 -3.59 0.32
CA SER A 87 -5.62 -2.40 -0.53
C SER A 87 -6.54 -2.65 -1.72
N SER A 88 -6.68 -3.90 -2.18
CA SER A 88 -7.76 -4.30 -3.07
C SER A 88 -9.10 -4.32 -2.31
N GLY A 89 -9.57 -3.13 -1.94
CA GLY A 89 -10.84 -2.91 -1.26
C GLY A 89 -11.96 -3.68 -1.94
N TRP A 90 -12.59 -4.58 -1.19
CA TRP A 90 -13.84 -5.27 -1.50
C TRP A 90 -13.88 -6.24 -2.69
N PHE A 91 -12.94 -6.19 -3.64
CA PHE A 91 -12.91 -7.11 -4.78
C PHE A 91 -11.84 -8.18 -4.62
N LYS A 92 -12.33 -9.34 -4.14
CA LYS A 92 -11.84 -10.73 -4.30
C LYS A 92 -10.36 -10.91 -4.66
N LYS A 93 -9.61 -11.57 -3.76
CA LYS A 93 -8.79 -12.79 -3.99
C LYS A 93 -8.03 -12.94 -5.32
N ASP A 94 -7.69 -11.85 -5.98
CA ASP A 94 -6.97 -11.86 -7.25
C ASP A 94 -5.48 -11.80 -6.93
N ASP A 95 -4.91 -12.98 -6.66
CA ASP A 95 -3.48 -13.13 -6.41
C ASP A 95 -2.65 -12.54 -7.55
N GLY A 96 -3.18 -12.44 -8.77
CA GLY A 96 -2.52 -11.82 -9.91
C GLY A 96 -2.12 -10.36 -9.68
N LYS A 97 -2.92 -9.58 -8.92
CA LYS A 97 -2.55 -8.20 -8.56
C LYS A 97 -1.39 -8.17 -7.56
N VAL A 98 -1.35 -9.12 -6.64
CA VAL A 98 -0.23 -9.27 -5.68
C VAL A 98 1.03 -9.68 -6.44
N GLY A 99 0.91 -10.60 -7.40
CA GLY A 99 1.99 -10.99 -8.30
C GLY A 99 2.54 -9.80 -9.11
N ALA A 100 1.67 -8.92 -9.60
CA ALA A 100 2.08 -7.71 -10.32
C ALA A 100 2.87 -6.73 -9.43
N HIS A 101 2.42 -6.49 -8.20
CA HIS A 101 3.17 -5.65 -7.25
C HIS A 101 4.54 -6.26 -6.92
N ALA A 102 4.58 -7.56 -6.63
CA ALA A 102 5.82 -8.27 -6.35
C ALA A 102 6.79 -8.24 -7.54
N TYR A 103 6.28 -8.38 -8.76
CA TYR A 103 7.09 -8.31 -9.98
C TYR A 103 7.71 -6.92 -10.16
N TRP A 104 6.93 -5.86 -9.93
CA TRP A 104 7.43 -4.49 -9.99
C TRP A 104 8.49 -4.24 -8.92
N ILE A 105 8.26 -4.67 -7.66
CA ILE A 105 9.24 -4.56 -6.57
C ILE A 105 10.55 -5.28 -6.93
N ALA A 106 10.45 -6.47 -7.53
CA ALA A 106 11.63 -7.23 -7.98
C ALA A 106 12.47 -6.43 -8.99
N ARG A 107 11.82 -5.76 -9.95
CA ARG A 107 12.50 -4.93 -10.95
C ARG A 107 13.13 -3.68 -10.35
N VAL A 108 12.50 -3.07 -9.35
CA VAL A 108 13.09 -1.95 -8.59
C VAL A 108 14.37 -2.42 -7.87
N TYR A 109 14.31 -3.54 -7.15
CA TYR A 109 15.51 -4.12 -6.51
C TYR A 109 16.58 -4.55 -7.51
N ALA A 110 16.21 -4.96 -8.72
CA ALA A 110 17.14 -5.30 -9.79
C ALA A 110 17.82 -4.06 -10.41
N GLY A 111 17.31 -2.85 -10.16
CA GLY A 111 17.75 -1.61 -10.80
C GLY A 111 17.22 -1.44 -12.23
N GLU A 112 16.15 -2.16 -12.58
CA GLU A 112 15.55 -2.17 -13.92
C GLU A 112 14.31 -1.27 -14.03
N GLU A 113 13.91 -0.66 -12.94
CA GLU A 113 12.75 0.21 -12.83
C GLU A 113 13.07 1.31 -11.81
N ILE A 114 12.70 2.55 -12.14
CA ILE A 114 12.78 3.66 -11.19
C ILE A 114 11.54 3.58 -10.30
N GLY A 115 11.74 3.51 -8.99
CA GLY A 115 10.66 3.27 -8.05
C GLY A 115 10.91 3.85 -6.67
N TRP A 116 10.37 3.18 -5.66
CA TRP A 116 10.66 3.54 -4.27
C TRP A 116 12.16 3.45 -4.01
N PRO A 117 12.73 4.38 -3.23
CA PRO A 117 14.13 4.31 -2.87
C PRO A 117 14.45 2.97 -2.24
N ALA A 118 15.33 2.23 -2.91
CA ALA A 118 15.75 0.89 -2.56
C ALA A 118 17.18 0.69 -3.05
N GLU A 119 18.04 0.15 -2.21
CA GLU A 119 19.38 -0.25 -2.65
C GLU A 119 19.26 -1.46 -3.58
N ARG A 120 20.00 -1.43 -4.69
CA ARG A 120 20.03 -2.54 -5.63
C ARG A 120 20.47 -3.81 -4.91
N SER A 121 19.65 -4.84 -4.97
CA SER A 121 19.92 -6.10 -4.29
C SER A 121 19.41 -7.25 -5.14
N GLU A 122 20.34 -8.02 -5.71
CA GLU A 122 20.01 -9.19 -6.51
C GLU A 122 19.31 -10.28 -5.69
N VAL A 123 19.64 -10.39 -4.40
CA VAL A 123 19.00 -11.31 -3.46
C VAL A 123 17.53 -10.91 -3.27
N GLN A 124 17.25 -9.64 -2.99
CA GLN A 124 15.88 -9.15 -2.84
C GLN A 124 15.12 -9.26 -4.16
N ALA A 125 15.72 -8.88 -5.28
CA ALA A 125 15.11 -9.01 -6.61
C ALA A 125 14.68 -10.45 -6.89
N THR A 126 15.58 -11.42 -6.67
CA THR A 126 15.28 -12.84 -6.90
C THR A 126 14.17 -13.33 -5.99
N ARG A 127 14.18 -12.95 -4.70
CA ARG A 127 13.11 -13.28 -3.76
C ARG A 127 11.76 -12.72 -4.20
N TRP A 128 11.72 -11.46 -4.65
CA TRP A 128 10.50 -10.82 -5.12
C TRP A 128 10.02 -11.37 -6.47
N PHE A 129 10.92 -11.79 -7.36
CA PHE A 129 10.54 -12.54 -8.57
C PHE A 129 9.91 -13.89 -8.23
N GLN A 130 10.44 -14.59 -7.22
CA GLN A 130 9.85 -15.85 -6.74
C GLN A 130 8.43 -15.61 -6.22
N ILE A 131 8.26 -14.65 -5.31
CA ILE A 131 6.95 -14.24 -4.78
C ILE A 131 6.00 -13.87 -5.92
N ALA A 132 6.48 -13.12 -6.91
CA ALA A 132 5.65 -12.73 -8.05
C ALA A 132 5.17 -13.93 -8.87
N ALA A 133 6.06 -14.89 -9.14
CA ALA A 133 5.71 -16.12 -9.86
C ALA A 133 4.71 -16.97 -9.08
N ASP A 134 4.92 -17.12 -7.77
CA ASP A 134 4.05 -17.87 -6.87
C ASP A 134 2.63 -17.25 -6.79
N HIS A 135 2.53 -15.93 -6.97
CA HIS A 135 1.28 -15.19 -7.05
C HIS A 135 0.80 -14.92 -8.49
N GLY A 136 1.21 -15.77 -9.47
CA GLY A 136 0.62 -15.79 -10.80
C GLY A 136 1.23 -14.86 -11.86
N SER A 137 2.38 -14.22 -11.58
CA SER A 137 3.11 -13.46 -12.58
C SER A 137 3.86 -14.38 -13.55
N SER A 138 3.32 -14.53 -14.75
CA SER A 138 3.96 -15.31 -15.83
C SER A 138 5.31 -14.71 -16.27
N GLU A 139 5.43 -13.38 -16.17
CA GLU A 139 6.64 -12.61 -16.46
C GLU A 139 7.76 -12.96 -15.49
N ALA A 140 7.44 -13.04 -14.20
CA ALA A 140 8.40 -13.42 -13.17
C ALA A 140 8.88 -14.87 -13.36
N ALA A 141 7.94 -15.79 -13.63
CA ALA A 141 8.26 -17.20 -13.88
C ALA A 141 9.21 -17.36 -15.09
N ARG A 142 8.94 -16.64 -16.20
CA ARG A 142 9.82 -16.64 -17.38
C ARG A 142 11.23 -16.11 -17.07
N ARG A 143 11.34 -15.03 -16.29
CA ARG A 143 12.63 -14.46 -15.90
C ARG A 143 13.47 -15.38 -15.04
N LEU A 144 12.85 -16.08 -14.09
CA LEU A 144 13.56 -17.05 -13.26
C LEU A 144 14.08 -18.22 -14.09
N ALA A 145 13.27 -18.73 -15.04
CA ALA A 145 13.69 -19.79 -15.96
C ALA A 145 14.82 -19.37 -16.91
N ALA A 146 14.85 -18.10 -17.35
CA ALA A 146 15.92 -17.58 -18.21
C ALA A 146 17.27 -17.41 -17.48
N ARG A 147 17.27 -17.37 -16.14
CA ARG A 147 18.49 -17.25 -15.31
C ARG A 147 19.17 -18.58 -15.00
N THR A 148 18.46 -19.70 -15.19
CA THR A 148 18.97 -21.05 -14.91
C THR A 148 19.67 -21.71 -16.11
N HIS A 149 19.79 -21.00 -17.22
CA HIS A 149 20.48 -21.42 -18.45
C HIS A 149 21.69 -20.53 -18.71
#